data_AF-A0A8I1ZN43-F1
#
_entry.id   AF-A0A8I1ZN43-F1
#
_cell.length_a   1.000
_cell.length_b   1.000
_cell.length_c   1.000
_cell.angle_alpha   90.00
_cell.angle_beta   90.00
_cell.angle_gamma   90.00
#
_symmetry.space_group_name_H-M   'P 1'
#
loop_
_entity.id
_entity.type
_entity.pdbx_description
1 polymer ?
#
loop_
_entity_poly.entity_id
_entity_poly.type
_entity_poly.pdbx_seq_one_letter_code
_entity_poly.pdbx_strand_id
1 'polypeptide(L)'
;MTNKKSQVVYVDHTVLSLVPKQVPDSDPAFEDWFASQELWREFREEKIKLVTHGKDTEMDIILWLNRQGCCITDTLRAVEAINEFEAWNKIEKSHIQQYKQMLIHFEEIESLHPPQGRFEEHSTKDDITKVLRLKPMGADNVESTEGDQNLLRQCLSEVGNWYIEDRWKDLKRTDYQLNWQILESVLIRQGVEPVFHGVEGDRNRNLFGLLNRAVGLTKKSCGRLPVPDTHINFVINMVLQKYSHDQVLSGISHLLHCIVHNINFYVTVNHRLIQGFNEQKEALERYLHLTALDLKLMTPKRFVTENLKSGQRA
;
A
#
# COMPACT_ATOMS: atom_id res chain seq x y z
N MET A 1 -31.83 -5.45 -29.31
CA MET A 1 -30.80 -4.79 -28.49
C MET A 1 -30.28 -5.79 -27.48
N THR A 2 -29.18 -6.46 -27.78
CA THR A 2 -28.55 -7.42 -26.86
C THR A 2 -27.88 -6.64 -25.74
N ASN A 3 -28.43 -6.77 -24.54
CA ASN A 3 -27.88 -6.22 -23.31
C ASN A 3 -26.52 -6.91 -23.06
N LYS A 4 -25.43 -6.34 -23.58
CA LYS A 4 -24.08 -6.78 -23.23
C LYS A 4 -23.94 -6.49 -21.74
N LYS A 5 -23.94 -7.54 -20.91
CA LYS A 5 -23.57 -7.40 -19.49
C LYS A 5 -22.21 -6.72 -19.45
N SER A 6 -22.15 -5.52 -18.87
CA SER A 6 -20.91 -4.81 -18.61
C SER A 6 -19.99 -5.72 -17.79
N GLN A 7 -18.73 -5.88 -18.21
CA GLN A 7 -17.79 -6.76 -17.53
C GLN A 7 -17.39 -6.14 -16.19
N VAL A 8 -17.45 -6.92 -15.12
CA VAL A 8 -17.02 -6.48 -13.78
C VAL A 8 -15.55 -6.84 -13.59
N VAL A 9 -14.73 -5.85 -13.25
CA VAL A 9 -13.28 -5.96 -13.10
C VAL A 9 -12.90 -5.49 -11.71
N TYR A 10 -12.28 -6.38 -10.94
CA TYR A 10 -11.73 -6.04 -9.63
C TYR A 10 -10.37 -5.38 -9.77
N VAL A 11 -10.15 -4.27 -9.08
CA VAL A 11 -8.85 -3.58 -8.99
C VAL A 11 -8.47 -3.38 -7.52
N ASP A 12 -7.17 -3.43 -7.22
CA ASP A 12 -6.61 -3.15 -5.90
C ASP A 12 -5.88 -1.80 -5.85
N HIS A 13 -5.30 -1.47 -4.68
CA HIS A 13 -4.56 -0.23 -4.47
C HIS A 13 -3.40 -0.05 -5.45
N THR A 14 -2.83 -1.12 -6.00
CA THR A 14 -1.65 -1.03 -6.87
C THR A 14 -2.01 -0.36 -8.19
N VAL A 15 -3.16 -0.71 -8.77
CA VAL A 15 -3.70 -0.05 -9.97
C VAL A 15 -4.12 1.38 -9.64
N LEU A 16 -4.83 1.59 -8.53
CA LEU A 16 -5.25 2.93 -8.07
C LEU A 16 -4.08 3.89 -7.87
N SER A 17 -2.94 3.38 -7.39
CA SER A 17 -1.72 4.17 -7.20
C SER A 17 -0.95 4.43 -8.50
N LEU A 18 -1.19 3.62 -9.54
CA LEU A 18 -0.50 3.69 -10.83
C LEU A 18 -1.19 4.68 -11.79
N VAL A 19 -2.52 4.64 -11.89
CA VAL A 19 -3.31 5.53 -12.78
C VAL A 19 -2.92 7.01 -12.65
N PRO A 20 -2.78 7.61 -11.46
CA PRO A 20 -2.50 9.04 -11.36
C PRO A 20 -1.02 9.41 -11.59
N LYS A 21 -0.12 8.44 -11.83
CA LYS A 21 1.30 8.71 -12.06
C LYS A 21 1.54 9.33 -13.44
N GLN A 22 2.64 10.05 -13.55
CA GLN A 22 3.28 10.39 -14.82
C GLN A 22 4.44 9.42 -15.01
N VAL A 23 4.30 8.48 -15.94
CA VAL A 23 5.28 7.43 -16.19
C VAL A 23 5.92 7.67 -17.55
N PRO A 24 7.24 7.85 -17.65
CA PRO A 24 7.91 8.07 -18.95
C PRO A 24 7.96 6.77 -19.76
N ASP A 25 7.97 6.88 -21.09
CA ASP A 25 7.99 5.75 -22.03
C ASP A 25 9.13 4.74 -21.81
N SER A 26 10.24 5.19 -21.21
CA SER A 26 11.39 4.36 -20.89
C SER A 26 11.24 3.52 -19.61
N ASP A 27 10.22 3.79 -18.79
CA ASP A 27 10.01 3.11 -17.52
C ASP A 27 9.39 1.71 -17.74
N PRO A 28 9.89 0.64 -17.08
CA PRO A 28 9.30 -0.69 -17.19
C PRO A 28 7.80 -0.76 -16.86
N ALA A 29 7.29 0.14 -16.01
CA ALA A 29 5.89 0.23 -15.65
C ALA A 29 5.02 0.95 -16.70
N PHE A 30 5.61 1.53 -17.75
CA PHE A 30 4.91 2.35 -18.74
C PHE A 30 3.75 1.61 -19.40
N GLU A 31 3.95 0.36 -19.80
CA GLU A 31 2.94 -0.41 -20.52
C GLU A 31 1.72 -0.73 -19.65
N ASP A 32 1.93 -1.08 -18.38
CA ASP A 32 0.83 -1.30 -17.43
C ASP A 32 0.20 0.01 -16.99
N TRP A 33 0.97 1.11 -16.91
CA TRP A 33 0.44 2.45 -16.68
C TRP A 33 -0.50 2.89 -17.81
N PHE A 34 -0.05 2.77 -19.07
CA PHE A 34 -0.83 3.13 -20.25
C PHE A 34 -2.11 2.29 -20.31
N ALA A 35 -2.00 0.98 -20.11
CA ALA A 35 -3.17 0.10 -20.06
C ALA A 35 -4.11 0.41 -18.88
N SER A 36 -3.60 0.92 -17.76
CA SER A 36 -4.44 1.39 -16.65
C SER A 36 -5.21 2.65 -17.02
N GLN A 37 -4.64 3.55 -17.82
CA GLN A 37 -5.39 4.70 -18.38
C GLN A 37 -6.53 4.22 -19.28
N GLU A 38 -6.25 3.27 -20.18
CA GLU A 38 -7.26 2.69 -21.07
C GLU A 38 -8.37 2.00 -20.27
N LEU A 39 -8.01 1.22 -19.25
CA LEU A 39 -8.96 0.60 -18.33
C LEU A 39 -9.88 1.65 -17.68
N TRP A 40 -9.32 2.76 -17.19
CA TRP A 40 -10.08 3.85 -16.57
C TRP A 40 -10.98 4.57 -17.58
N ARG A 41 -10.55 4.71 -18.84
CA ARG A 41 -11.37 5.26 -19.93
C ARG A 41 -12.58 4.36 -20.20
N GLU A 42 -12.38 3.06 -20.38
CA GLU A 42 -13.48 2.12 -20.65
C GLU A 42 -14.48 2.06 -19.47
N PHE A 43 -14.00 2.25 -18.24
CA PHE A 43 -14.84 2.41 -17.05
C PHE A 43 -15.72 3.68 -17.11
N ARG A 44 -15.12 4.84 -17.40
CA ARG A 44 -15.84 6.11 -17.52
C ARG A 44 -16.82 6.14 -18.69
N GLU A 45 -16.58 5.34 -19.71
CA GLU A 45 -17.51 5.12 -20.83
C GLU A 45 -18.56 4.03 -20.54
N GLU A 46 -18.64 3.55 -19.29
CA GLU A 46 -19.59 2.54 -18.78
C GLU A 46 -19.51 1.16 -19.49
N LYS A 47 -18.43 0.90 -20.23
CA LYS A 47 -18.23 -0.36 -20.96
C LYS A 47 -17.81 -1.50 -20.04
N ILE A 48 -17.16 -1.16 -18.92
CA ILE A 48 -16.83 -2.05 -17.82
C ILE A 48 -17.27 -1.42 -16.49
N LYS A 49 -17.37 -2.24 -15.45
CA LYS A 49 -17.52 -1.80 -14.06
C LYS A 49 -16.24 -2.10 -13.30
N LEU A 50 -15.69 -1.10 -12.62
CA LEU A 50 -14.58 -1.29 -11.69
C LEU A 50 -15.11 -1.45 -10.27
N VAL A 51 -14.63 -2.49 -9.60
CA VAL A 51 -15.00 -2.81 -8.22
C VAL A 51 -13.77 -3.04 -7.36
N THR A 52 -13.92 -2.89 -6.04
CA THR A 52 -12.88 -3.25 -5.07
C THR A 52 -13.50 -3.61 -3.72
N HIS A 53 -12.73 -4.15 -2.78
CA HIS A 53 -13.16 -4.28 -1.39
C HIS A 53 -12.80 -3.02 -0.60
N GLY A 54 -13.80 -2.18 -0.28
CA GLY A 54 -13.58 -0.83 0.26
C GLY A 54 -12.63 -0.78 1.46
N LYS A 55 -12.85 -1.60 2.50
CA LYS A 55 -12.03 -1.55 3.73
C LYS A 55 -10.60 -2.03 3.53
N ASP A 56 -10.41 -3.07 2.72
CA ASP A 56 -9.07 -3.64 2.51
C ASP A 56 -8.26 -2.68 1.63
N THR A 57 -8.88 -2.14 0.59
CA THR A 57 -8.26 -1.17 -0.32
C THR A 57 -7.96 0.15 0.39
N GLU A 58 -8.85 0.63 1.26
CA GLU A 58 -8.59 1.80 2.11
C GLU A 58 -7.38 1.55 3.04
N MET A 59 -7.32 0.39 3.70
CA MET A 59 -6.18 0.04 4.54
C MET A 59 -4.87 -0.01 3.75
N ASP A 60 -4.89 -0.60 2.56
CA ASP A 60 -3.74 -0.65 1.67
C ASP A 60 -3.27 0.74 1.25
N ILE A 61 -4.19 1.64 0.90
CA ILE A 61 -3.91 3.05 0.59
C ILE A 61 -3.27 3.74 1.80
N ILE A 62 -3.81 3.54 3.00
CA ILE A 62 -3.28 4.10 4.24
C ILE A 62 -1.85 3.62 4.50
N LEU A 63 -1.61 2.32 4.36
CA LEU A 63 -0.29 1.73 4.56
C LEU A 63 0.71 2.21 3.50
N TRP A 64 0.27 2.32 2.24
CA TRP A 64 1.07 2.86 1.16
C TRP A 64 1.45 4.33 1.40
N LEU A 65 0.51 5.19 1.79
CA LEU A 65 0.77 6.61 2.11
C LEU A 65 1.72 6.75 3.30
N ASN A 66 1.57 5.93 4.33
CA ASN A 66 2.51 5.90 5.46
C ASN A 66 3.94 5.56 4.99
N ARG A 67 4.12 4.63 4.03
CA ARG A 67 5.44 4.34 3.43
C ARG A 67 6.03 5.51 2.65
N GLN A 68 5.20 6.46 2.20
CA GLN A 68 5.67 7.68 1.55
C GLN A 68 6.04 8.79 2.55
N GLY A 69 5.96 8.53 3.86
CA GLY A 69 6.17 9.52 4.90
C GLY A 69 4.89 10.28 5.31
N CYS A 70 3.80 10.16 4.55
CA CYS A 70 2.51 10.79 4.84
C CYS A 70 1.78 10.02 5.94
N CYS A 71 1.90 10.49 7.18
CA CYS A 71 1.42 9.80 8.37
C CYS A 71 -0.10 9.86 8.50
N ILE A 72 -0.78 8.74 8.22
CA ILE A 72 -2.23 8.59 8.45
C ILE A 72 -2.48 7.87 9.76
N THR A 73 -3.20 8.52 10.66
CA THR A 73 -3.55 8.01 12.00
C THR A 73 -5.03 7.65 12.07
N ASP A 74 -5.43 7.03 13.18
CA ASP A 74 -6.81 6.79 13.56
C ASP A 74 -7.64 8.07 13.77
N THR A 75 -6.97 9.22 13.93
CA THR A 75 -7.60 10.50 14.25
C THR A 75 -7.77 11.44 13.05
N LEU A 76 -7.21 11.10 11.89
CA LEU A 76 -7.26 11.93 10.67
C LEU A 76 -7.78 11.12 9.49
N ARG A 77 -8.66 11.72 8.69
CA ARG A 77 -9.00 11.19 7.37
C ARG A 77 -7.77 11.31 6.46
N ALA A 78 -7.68 10.45 5.44
CA ALA A 78 -6.55 10.43 4.51
C ALA A 78 -6.31 11.81 3.84
N VAL A 79 -7.37 12.50 3.45
CA VAL A 79 -7.30 13.85 2.86
C VAL A 79 -6.71 14.88 3.83
N GLU A 80 -7.08 14.81 5.11
CA GLU A 80 -6.56 15.74 6.14
C GLU A 80 -5.07 15.51 6.36
N ALA A 81 -4.65 14.25 6.46
CA ALA A 81 -3.25 13.89 6.59
C ALA A 81 -2.41 14.33 5.38
N ILE A 82 -2.93 14.17 4.15
CA ILE A 82 -2.27 14.65 2.93
C ILE A 82 -2.11 16.18 2.96
N ASN A 83 -3.13 16.92 3.39
CA ASN A 83 -3.05 18.38 3.47
C ASN A 83 -2.04 18.85 4.52
N GLU A 84 -1.98 18.19 5.68
CA GLU A 84 -0.94 18.48 6.69
C GLU A 84 0.47 18.17 6.16
N PHE A 85 0.62 17.06 5.43
CA PHE A 85 1.89 16.66 4.83
C PHE A 85 2.32 17.59 3.68
N GLU A 86 1.37 18.05 2.86
CA GLU A 86 1.60 19.07 1.82
C GLU A 86 2.05 20.40 2.43
N ALA A 87 1.45 20.82 3.55
CA ALA A 87 1.81 22.06 4.25
C ALA A 87 3.25 22.05 4.78
N TRP A 88 3.84 20.87 5.04
CA TRP A 88 5.26 20.74 5.39
C TRP A 88 6.19 21.08 4.21
N ASN A 89 5.70 20.99 2.97
CA ASN A 89 6.36 21.48 1.75
C ASN A 89 7.76 20.90 1.46
N LYS A 90 8.00 19.64 1.86
CA LYS A 90 9.24 18.90 1.56
C LYS A 90 9.06 17.77 0.55
N ILE A 91 7.85 17.58 0.01
CA ILE A 91 7.57 16.60 -1.04
C ILE A 91 7.20 17.30 -2.34
N GLU A 92 7.54 16.69 -3.47
CA GLU A 92 7.20 17.18 -4.80
C GLU A 92 5.68 17.31 -4.96
N LYS A 93 5.24 18.44 -5.55
CA LYS A 93 3.81 18.69 -5.81
C LYS A 93 3.16 17.59 -6.66
N SER A 94 3.92 16.96 -7.56
CA SER A 94 3.46 15.83 -8.38
C SER A 94 3.08 14.62 -7.54
N HIS A 95 3.84 14.29 -6.49
CA HIS A 95 3.50 13.21 -5.56
C HIS A 95 2.24 13.53 -4.76
N ILE A 96 2.10 14.75 -4.24
CA ILE A 96 0.86 15.16 -3.55
C ILE A 96 -0.35 15.07 -4.47
N GLN A 97 -0.22 15.53 -5.72
CA GLN A 97 -1.28 15.41 -6.70
C GLN A 97 -1.62 13.94 -6.96
N GLN A 98 -0.63 13.07 -7.07
CA GLN A 98 -0.84 11.63 -7.22
C GLN A 98 -1.64 11.06 -6.04
N TYR A 99 -1.32 11.45 -4.81
CA TYR A 99 -2.01 10.94 -3.61
C TYR A 99 -3.48 11.38 -3.60
N LYS A 100 -3.74 12.64 -3.92
CA LYS A 100 -5.10 13.19 -4.01
C LYS A 100 -5.91 12.51 -5.11
N GLN A 101 -5.33 12.30 -6.28
CA GLN A 101 -6.00 11.63 -7.39
C GLN A 101 -6.28 10.14 -7.11
N MET A 102 -5.37 9.45 -6.42
CA MET A 102 -5.60 8.06 -6.00
C MET A 102 -6.85 7.94 -5.11
N LEU A 103 -7.06 8.88 -4.17
CA LEU A 103 -8.26 8.90 -3.34
C LEU A 103 -9.54 9.17 -4.15
N ILE A 104 -9.47 10.10 -5.12
CA ILE A 104 -10.59 10.36 -6.04
C ILE A 104 -10.95 9.09 -6.82
N HIS A 105 -9.95 8.40 -7.38
CA HIS A 105 -10.15 7.14 -8.10
C HIS A 105 -10.73 6.02 -7.23
N PHE A 106 -10.33 5.96 -5.96
CA PHE A 106 -10.92 5.03 -5.00
C PHE A 106 -12.39 5.34 -4.72
N GLU A 107 -12.77 6.62 -4.63
CA GLU A 107 -14.16 7.06 -4.46
C GLU A 107 -15.02 6.88 -5.74
N GLU A 108 -14.40 6.90 -6.93
CA GLU A 108 -15.09 6.71 -8.22
C GLU A 108 -15.59 5.25 -8.40
N ILE A 109 -14.90 4.26 -7.85
CA ILE A 109 -15.18 2.82 -8.10
C ILE A 109 -16.16 2.22 -7.08
N GLU A 110 -16.84 1.15 -7.48
CA GLU A 110 -17.85 0.50 -6.63
C GLU A 110 -17.19 -0.36 -5.53
N SER A 111 -17.50 -0.05 -4.26
CA SER A 111 -17.08 -0.88 -3.13
C SER A 111 -18.01 -2.08 -2.97
N LEU A 112 -17.44 -3.27 -3.10
CA LEU A 112 -18.10 -4.52 -2.74
C LEU A 112 -18.33 -4.55 -1.23
N HIS A 113 -19.52 -4.99 -0.84
CA HIS A 113 -19.89 -5.23 0.54
C HIS A 113 -19.85 -6.74 0.79
N PRO A 114 -19.36 -7.22 1.94
CA PRO A 114 -19.32 -8.64 2.25
C PRO A 114 -20.70 -9.28 2.03
N PRO A 115 -20.80 -10.47 1.42
CA PRO A 115 -22.09 -11.14 1.29
C PRO A 115 -22.71 -11.35 2.67
N GLN A 116 -24.04 -11.19 2.78
CA GLN A 116 -24.75 -11.47 4.02
C GLN A 116 -24.73 -13.00 4.27
N GLY A 117 -23.78 -13.47 5.05
CA GLY A 117 -23.61 -14.87 5.42
C GLY A 117 -22.22 -15.11 5.99
N ARG A 118 -22.11 -16.02 6.96
CA ARG A 118 -20.80 -16.46 7.48
C ARG A 118 -20.10 -17.25 6.37
N PHE A 119 -19.23 -16.61 5.62
CA PHE A 119 -18.03 -17.32 5.17
C PHE A 119 -17.25 -17.61 6.45
N GLU A 120 -17.34 -18.83 6.96
CA GLU A 120 -16.37 -19.27 7.96
C GLU A 120 -15.02 -19.24 7.24
N GLU A 121 -14.16 -18.28 7.60
CA GLU A 121 -12.77 -18.20 7.15
C GLU A 121 -12.01 -19.43 7.66
N HIS A 122 -12.28 -20.60 7.09
CA HIS A 122 -11.52 -21.81 7.38
C HIS A 122 -10.12 -21.77 6.74
N SER A 123 -9.90 -20.88 5.78
CA SER A 123 -8.61 -20.66 5.15
C SER A 123 -7.91 -19.43 5.73
N THR A 124 -6.81 -19.64 6.45
CA THR A 124 -5.95 -18.53 6.84
C THR A 124 -5.18 -17.98 5.63
N LYS A 125 -4.90 -16.67 5.61
CA LYS A 125 -4.04 -16.05 4.57
C LYS A 125 -2.68 -16.73 4.46
N ASP A 126 -2.17 -17.24 5.58
CA ASP A 126 -0.90 -17.97 5.64
C ASP A 126 -0.96 -19.29 4.88
N ASP A 127 -2.08 -20.02 4.97
CA ASP A 127 -2.23 -21.28 4.24
C ASP A 127 -2.34 -21.05 2.73
N ILE A 128 -3.06 -20.00 2.32
CA ILE A 128 -3.13 -19.61 0.91
C ILE A 128 -1.76 -19.18 0.40
N THR A 129 -0.98 -18.47 1.20
CA THR A 129 0.40 -18.08 0.88
C THR A 129 1.25 -19.34 0.56
N LYS A 130 1.14 -20.38 1.39
CA LYS A 130 1.83 -21.66 1.18
C LYS A 130 1.33 -22.40 -0.07
N VAL A 131 0.01 -22.46 -0.28
CA VAL A 131 -0.61 -23.11 -1.45
C VAL A 131 -0.14 -22.44 -2.74
N LEU A 132 -0.11 -21.11 -2.77
CA LEU A 132 0.36 -20.32 -3.91
C LEU A 132 1.89 -20.25 -4.01
N ARG A 133 2.61 -20.89 -3.09
CA ARG A 133 4.08 -20.90 -3.00
C ARG A 133 4.68 -19.49 -3.01
N LEU A 134 3.94 -18.54 -2.46
CA LEU A 134 4.37 -17.15 -2.38
C LEU A 134 5.35 -17.02 -1.22
N LYS A 135 6.47 -16.35 -1.47
CA LYS A 135 7.38 -15.95 -0.41
C LYS A 135 6.88 -14.64 0.17
N PRO A 136 6.68 -14.53 1.50
CA PRO A 136 6.38 -13.26 2.15
C PRO A 136 7.43 -12.22 1.76
N MET A 137 6.99 -10.97 1.54
CA MET A 137 7.91 -9.91 1.16
C MET A 137 8.80 -9.58 2.37
N GLY A 138 10.04 -10.06 2.35
CA GLY A 138 10.98 -9.95 3.45
C GLY A 138 12.12 -10.96 3.41
N ALA A 139 11.95 -12.13 2.76
CA ALA A 139 13.00 -13.13 2.63
C ALA A 139 14.21 -12.67 1.79
N ASP A 140 14.02 -11.75 0.85
CA ASP A 140 15.10 -11.19 0.01
C ASP A 140 15.68 -9.87 0.57
N ASN A 141 15.04 -9.25 1.59
CA ASN A 141 15.38 -7.92 2.13
C ASN A 141 15.79 -7.94 3.62
N VAL A 142 16.10 -9.12 4.18
CA VAL A 142 16.44 -9.28 5.61
C VAL A 142 17.60 -8.37 6.04
N GLU A 143 18.59 -8.15 5.17
CA GLU A 143 19.72 -7.25 5.44
C GLU A 143 19.31 -5.76 5.49
N SER A 144 18.25 -5.35 4.78
CA SER A 144 17.70 -3.99 4.84
C SER A 144 16.93 -3.73 6.14
N THR A 145 16.40 -4.77 6.81
CA THR A 145 15.54 -4.60 7.98
C THR A 145 16.28 -4.34 9.30
N GLU A 146 17.50 -4.84 9.48
CA GLU A 146 18.26 -4.61 10.72
C GLU A 146 18.89 -3.21 10.76
N GLY A 147 19.46 -2.76 9.64
CA GLY A 147 19.99 -1.39 9.51
C GLY A 147 18.91 -0.33 9.74
N ASP A 148 17.73 -0.50 9.13
CA ASP A 148 16.60 0.41 9.29
C ASP A 148 16.05 0.41 10.72
N GLN A 149 15.98 -0.76 11.37
CA GLN A 149 15.63 -0.88 12.79
C GLN A 149 16.59 -0.12 13.69
N ASN A 150 17.90 -0.23 13.43
CA ASN A 150 18.92 0.48 14.19
C ASN A 150 18.82 2.00 14.00
N LEU A 151 18.53 2.47 12.79
CA LEU A 151 18.28 3.89 12.52
C LEU A 151 17.05 4.39 13.30
N LEU A 152 15.94 3.64 13.28
CA LEU A 152 14.73 3.98 14.04
C LEU A 152 14.99 4.00 15.56
N ARG A 153 15.76 3.04 16.07
CA ARG A 153 16.15 2.99 17.48
C ARG A 153 16.96 4.22 17.89
N GLN A 154 17.94 4.61 17.07
CA GLN A 154 18.73 5.82 17.31
C GLN A 154 17.84 7.07 17.28
N CYS A 155 16.95 7.20 16.29
CA CYS A 155 16.00 8.32 16.23
C CYS A 155 15.15 8.41 17.50
N LEU A 156 14.57 7.29 17.94
CA LEU A 156 13.72 7.24 19.14
C LEU A 156 14.50 7.49 20.43
N SER A 157 15.78 7.10 20.51
CA SER A 157 16.62 7.41 21.68
C SER A 157 16.89 8.90 21.82
N GLU A 158 16.83 9.65 20.71
CA GLU A 158 17.12 11.07 20.69
C GLU A 158 15.91 11.97 20.84
N VAL A 159 14.68 11.47 20.74
CA VAL A 159 13.48 12.32 20.84
C VAL A 159 13.48 13.21 22.09
N GLY A 160 14.08 12.76 23.20
CA GLY A 160 14.24 13.55 24.42
C GLY A 160 15.15 14.79 24.31
N ASN A 161 16.04 14.82 23.32
CA ASN A 161 16.92 15.96 23.03
C ASN A 161 16.26 16.99 22.10
N TRP A 162 15.19 16.60 21.40
CA TRP A 162 14.56 17.40 20.34
C TRP A 162 13.15 17.87 20.73
N TYR A 163 12.37 17.03 21.41
CA TYR A 163 11.01 17.36 21.86
C TYR A 163 11.01 18.04 23.22
N ILE A 164 10.28 19.15 23.32
CA ILE A 164 9.87 19.73 24.60
C ILE A 164 8.60 19.04 25.12
N GLU A 165 8.38 19.08 26.43
CA GLU A 165 7.31 18.34 27.12
C GLU A 165 5.91 18.62 26.55
N ASP A 166 5.58 19.88 26.27
CA ASP A 166 4.28 20.26 25.70
C ASP A 166 4.04 19.65 24.32
N ARG A 167 5.06 19.68 23.44
CA ARG A 167 4.98 19.06 22.11
C ARG A 167 4.95 17.53 22.18
N TRP A 168 5.62 16.94 23.18
CA TRP A 168 5.61 15.50 23.41
C TRP A 168 4.22 15.01 23.86
N LYS A 169 3.51 15.81 24.65
CA LYS A 169 2.14 15.49 25.10
C LYS A 169 1.06 15.79 24.06
N ASP A 170 1.36 16.56 23.02
CA ASP A 170 0.39 16.85 21.95
C ASP A 170 0.16 15.64 21.02
N LEU A 171 -0.92 14.91 21.22
CA LEU A 171 -1.28 13.75 20.39
C LEU A 171 -2.05 14.12 19.12
N LYS A 172 -2.37 15.40 18.89
CA LYS A 172 -3.27 15.82 17.80
C LYS A 172 -2.59 15.87 16.43
N ARG A 173 -1.27 16.13 16.38
CA ARG A 173 -0.54 16.39 15.13
C ARG A 173 0.78 15.65 15.05
N THR A 174 1.17 15.33 13.82
CA THR A 174 2.52 14.83 13.50
C THR A 174 3.44 16.03 13.26
N ASP A 175 4.52 16.16 14.03
CA ASP A 175 5.54 17.19 13.79
C ASP A 175 6.53 16.71 12.73
N TYR A 176 6.12 16.80 11.46
CA TYR A 176 6.91 16.31 10.31
C TYR A 176 8.30 16.97 10.26
N GLN A 177 8.38 18.26 10.55
CA GLN A 177 9.64 19.00 10.54
C GLN A 177 10.61 18.45 11.58
N LEU A 178 10.14 18.31 12.83
CA LEU A 178 11.00 17.83 13.91
C LEU A 178 11.41 16.37 13.71
N ASN A 179 10.46 15.51 13.31
CA ASN A 179 10.76 14.11 13.02
C ASN A 179 11.77 13.97 11.88
N TRP A 180 11.69 14.82 10.84
CA TRP A 180 12.65 14.80 9.74
C TRP A 180 14.03 15.22 10.20
N GLN A 181 14.15 16.28 11.02
CA GLN A 181 15.42 16.74 11.55
C GLN A 181 16.13 15.66 12.40
N ILE A 182 15.37 14.92 13.20
CA ILE A 182 15.88 13.78 13.96
C ILE A 182 16.44 12.71 13.00
N LEU A 183 15.65 12.32 11.99
CA LEU A 183 16.08 11.32 11.01
C LEU A 183 17.31 11.78 10.23
N GLU A 184 17.31 13.00 9.71
CA GLU A 184 18.41 13.62 8.97
C GLU A 184 19.71 13.61 9.80
N SER A 185 19.64 13.98 11.08
CA SER A 185 20.78 13.95 12.00
C SER A 185 21.34 12.53 12.21
N VAL A 186 20.47 11.52 12.32
CA VAL A 186 20.88 10.12 12.46
C VAL A 186 21.48 9.58 11.15
N LEU A 187 20.86 9.87 10.00
CA LEU A 187 21.37 9.45 8.67
C LEU A 187 22.77 9.98 8.41
N ILE A 188 22.99 11.29 8.63
CA ILE A 188 24.30 11.94 8.41
C ILE A 188 25.40 11.30 9.27
N ARG A 189 25.11 11.00 10.55
CA ARG A 189 26.08 10.35 11.44
C ARG A 189 26.42 8.92 11.04
N GLN A 190 25.51 8.25 10.35
CA GLN A 190 25.73 6.91 9.80
C GLN A 190 26.31 6.95 8.37
N GLY A 191 26.68 8.13 7.86
CA GLY A 191 27.22 8.29 6.51
C GLY A 191 26.21 8.03 5.39
N VAL A 192 24.91 8.12 5.69
CA VAL A 192 23.83 7.97 4.71
C VAL A 192 23.36 9.34 4.28
N GLU A 193 23.21 9.54 2.97
CA GLU A 193 22.72 10.81 2.43
C GLU A 193 21.22 11.01 2.76
N PRO A 194 20.82 12.15 3.35
CA PRO A 194 19.44 12.40 3.75
C PRO A 194 18.58 12.90 2.57
N VAL A 195 18.60 12.17 1.45
CA VAL A 195 17.78 12.50 0.29
C VAL A 195 16.32 12.16 0.58
N PHE A 196 15.40 13.10 0.31
CA PHE A 196 13.96 12.87 0.45
C PHE A 196 13.23 12.73 -0.88
N HIS A 197 13.83 13.20 -1.98
CA HIS A 197 13.20 13.33 -3.30
C HIS A 197 13.61 12.22 -4.27
N GLY A 198 12.81 12.02 -5.32
CA GLY A 198 13.09 11.03 -6.37
C GLY A 198 13.19 9.58 -5.86
N VAL A 199 13.74 8.69 -6.70
CA VAL A 199 13.91 7.26 -6.40
C VAL A 199 14.93 7.03 -5.28
N GLU A 200 16.01 7.83 -5.25
CA GLU A 200 17.03 7.76 -4.19
C GLU A 200 16.44 8.03 -2.80
N GLY A 201 15.39 8.87 -2.72
CA GLY A 201 14.68 9.16 -1.48
C GLY A 201 13.69 8.09 -1.01
N ASP A 202 13.36 7.06 -1.80
CA ASP A 202 12.31 6.07 -1.47
C ASP A 202 12.53 5.41 -0.10
N ARG A 203 13.77 4.95 0.16
CA ARG A 203 14.12 4.32 1.44
C ARG A 203 13.98 5.29 2.61
N ASN A 204 14.46 6.53 2.46
CA ASN A 204 14.40 7.54 3.50
C ASN A 204 12.95 8.00 3.77
N ARG A 205 12.10 8.08 2.74
CA ARG A 205 10.65 8.32 2.91
C ARG A 205 9.97 7.21 3.69
N ASN A 206 10.31 5.95 3.40
CA ASN A 206 9.79 4.80 4.14
C ASN A 206 10.24 4.83 5.61
N LEU A 207 11.54 5.04 5.87
CA LEU A 207 12.07 5.22 7.22
C LEU A 207 11.39 6.37 7.96
N PHE A 208 11.17 7.49 7.29
CA PHE A 208 10.46 8.64 7.84
C PHE A 208 9.01 8.32 8.20
N GLY A 209 8.31 7.58 7.33
CA GLY A 209 6.99 7.04 7.60
C GLY A 209 6.93 6.19 8.86
N LEU A 210 7.85 5.23 8.98
CA LEU A 210 7.98 4.37 10.16
C LEU A 210 8.31 5.19 11.41
N LEU A 211 9.20 6.19 11.32
CA LEU A 211 9.53 7.09 12.42
C LEU A 211 8.30 7.88 12.87
N ASN A 212 7.51 8.44 11.95
CA ASN A 212 6.28 9.16 12.29
C ASN A 212 5.30 8.26 13.06
N ARG A 213 5.14 7.00 12.63
CA ARG A 213 4.33 6.01 13.35
C ARG A 213 4.91 5.69 14.73
N ALA A 214 6.21 5.51 14.82
CA ALA A 214 6.90 5.16 16.06
C ALA A 214 6.84 6.29 17.08
N VAL A 215 7.09 7.53 16.68
CA VAL A 215 6.95 8.71 17.54
C VAL A 215 5.50 8.83 18.02
N GLY A 216 4.51 8.75 17.14
CA GLY A 216 3.10 8.82 17.52
C GLY A 216 2.69 7.74 18.53
N LEU A 217 3.12 6.49 18.31
CA LEU A 217 2.86 5.39 19.24
C LEU A 217 3.61 5.59 20.58
N THR A 218 4.85 6.09 20.54
CA THR A 218 5.65 6.35 21.73
C THR A 218 4.98 7.44 22.59
N LYS A 219 4.54 8.54 21.99
CA LYS A 219 3.80 9.61 22.68
C LYS A 219 2.53 9.06 23.38
N LYS A 220 1.78 8.18 22.70
CA LYS A 220 0.57 7.55 23.25
C LYS A 220 0.86 6.59 24.41
N SER A 221 1.99 5.88 24.38
CA SER A 221 2.29 4.79 25.31
C SER A 221 3.33 5.15 26.39
N CYS A 222 4.07 6.24 26.24
CA CYS A 222 5.09 6.72 27.16
C CYS A 222 5.13 8.25 27.18
N GLY A 223 4.46 8.86 28.15
CA GLY A 223 4.42 10.33 28.31
C GLY A 223 5.70 10.96 28.87
N ARG A 224 6.73 10.17 29.21
CA ARG A 224 8.01 10.64 29.77
C ARG A 224 9.12 10.71 28.71
N LEU A 225 10.01 11.68 28.89
CA LEU A 225 11.29 11.80 28.19
C LEU A 225 12.45 11.77 29.22
N PRO A 226 13.60 11.14 28.92
CA PRO A 226 13.87 10.32 27.75
C PRO A 226 13.05 9.01 27.77
N VAL A 227 12.85 8.44 26.59
CA VAL A 227 12.10 7.17 26.43
C VAL A 227 13.01 6.01 26.83
N PRO A 228 12.56 5.06 27.68
CA PRO A 228 13.37 3.90 28.05
C PRO A 228 13.66 2.98 26.85
N ASP A 229 14.86 2.42 26.77
CA ASP A 229 15.26 1.50 25.69
C ASP A 229 14.33 0.29 25.51
N THR A 230 13.85 -0.27 26.62
CA THR A 230 12.88 -1.38 26.59
C THR A 230 11.57 -0.99 25.90
N HIS A 231 11.14 0.27 26.08
CA HIS A 231 9.95 0.82 25.45
C HIS A 231 10.18 1.14 23.98
N ILE A 232 11.37 1.66 23.64
CA ILE A 232 11.79 1.90 22.24
C ILE A 232 11.71 0.60 21.43
N ASN A 233 12.27 -0.49 21.94
CA ASN A 233 12.26 -1.79 21.27
C ASN A 233 10.83 -2.33 21.08
N PHE A 234 9.98 -2.19 22.11
CA PHE A 234 8.58 -2.56 22.03
C PHE A 234 7.85 -1.78 20.92
N VAL A 235 8.03 -0.45 20.85
CA VAL A 235 7.40 0.41 19.84
C VAL A 235 7.86 0.02 18.43
N ILE A 236 9.17 -0.15 18.22
CA ILE A 236 9.71 -0.52 16.90
C ILE A 236 9.11 -1.84 16.43
N ASN A 237 9.07 -2.86 17.28
CA ASN A 237 8.49 -4.16 16.94
C ASN A 237 7.02 -4.05 16.56
N MET A 238 6.23 -3.29 17.34
CA MET A 238 4.81 -3.08 17.02
C MET A 238 4.61 -2.32 15.70
N VAL A 239 5.42 -1.28 15.44
CA VAL A 239 5.35 -0.51 14.20
C VAL A 239 5.71 -1.39 13.01
N LEU A 240 6.81 -2.15 13.10
CA LEU A 240 7.21 -3.02 12.01
C LEU A 240 6.18 -4.11 11.75
N GLN A 241 5.61 -4.73 12.78
CA GLN A 241 4.56 -5.74 12.60
C GLN A 241 3.29 -5.16 11.94
N LYS A 242 2.90 -3.94 12.30
CA LYS A 242 1.65 -3.32 11.81
C LYS A 242 1.80 -2.61 10.47
N TYR A 243 2.97 -2.05 10.19
CA TYR A 243 3.25 -1.20 9.03
C TYR A 243 4.22 -1.83 8.03
N SER A 244 4.66 -3.08 8.27
CA SER A 244 5.18 -3.95 7.20
C SER A 244 4.03 -4.29 6.26
N HIS A 245 3.73 -3.40 5.32
CA HIS A 245 2.73 -3.63 4.28
C HIS A 245 3.19 -4.76 3.36
N ASP A 246 2.82 -5.99 3.70
CA ASP A 246 3.09 -7.15 2.86
C ASP A 246 2.09 -7.20 1.72
N GLN A 247 2.56 -6.76 0.54
CA GLN A 247 1.76 -6.75 -0.69
C GLN A 247 1.26 -8.14 -1.09
N VAL A 248 1.92 -9.21 -0.64
CA VAL A 248 1.48 -10.59 -0.89
C VAL A 248 0.23 -10.90 -0.06
N LEU A 249 0.27 -10.59 1.25
CA LEU A 249 -0.86 -10.86 2.16
C LEU A 249 -2.08 -9.98 1.84
N SER A 250 -1.85 -8.72 1.45
CA SER A 250 -2.92 -7.84 0.94
C SER A 250 -3.51 -8.39 -0.36
N GLY A 251 -2.66 -8.79 -1.31
CA GLY A 251 -3.07 -9.42 -2.57
C GLY A 251 -3.89 -10.70 -2.39
N ILE A 252 -3.54 -11.53 -1.40
CA ILE A 252 -4.33 -12.73 -1.04
C ILE A 252 -5.70 -12.34 -0.49
N SER A 253 -5.79 -11.28 0.32
CA SER A 253 -7.07 -10.75 0.80
C SER A 253 -7.99 -10.38 -0.37
N HIS A 254 -7.47 -9.62 -1.33
CA HIS A 254 -8.20 -9.22 -2.53
C HIS A 254 -8.58 -10.40 -3.42
N LEU A 255 -7.70 -11.39 -3.56
CA LEU A 255 -7.98 -12.64 -4.25
C LEU A 255 -9.19 -13.37 -3.64
N LEU A 256 -9.23 -13.49 -2.32
CA LEU A 256 -10.35 -14.10 -1.60
C LEU A 256 -11.65 -13.34 -1.83
N HIS A 257 -11.61 -12.01 -1.79
CA HIS A 257 -12.80 -11.19 -2.10
C HIS A 257 -13.31 -11.45 -3.52
N CYS A 258 -12.42 -11.57 -4.51
CA CYS A 258 -12.82 -11.91 -5.87
C CYS A 258 -13.54 -13.27 -5.94
N ILE A 259 -13.03 -14.28 -5.22
CA ILE A 259 -13.63 -15.62 -5.17
C ILE A 259 -15.01 -15.57 -4.52
N VAL A 260 -15.11 -14.94 -3.34
CA VAL A 260 -16.37 -14.83 -2.57
C VAL A 260 -17.45 -14.07 -3.35
N HIS A 261 -17.05 -13.06 -4.11
CA HIS A 261 -17.95 -12.26 -4.94
C HIS A 261 -18.17 -12.80 -6.36
N ASN A 262 -17.59 -13.95 -6.71
CA ASN A 262 -17.63 -14.54 -8.05
C ASN A 262 -17.19 -13.54 -9.15
N ILE A 263 -16.17 -12.74 -8.88
CA ILE A 263 -15.59 -11.83 -9.87
C ILE A 263 -14.67 -12.62 -10.80
N ASN A 264 -14.83 -12.45 -12.11
CA ASN A 264 -14.05 -13.20 -13.10
C ASN A 264 -12.69 -12.57 -13.43
N PHE A 265 -12.49 -11.28 -13.15
CA PHE A 265 -11.27 -10.56 -13.48
C PHE A 265 -10.74 -9.80 -12.28
N TYR A 266 -9.50 -10.11 -11.88
CA TYR A 266 -8.74 -9.30 -10.93
C TYR A 266 -7.51 -8.75 -11.66
N VAL A 267 -7.44 -7.42 -11.73
CA VAL A 267 -6.35 -6.67 -12.35
C VAL A 267 -5.49 -6.03 -11.25
N THR A 268 -4.19 -6.33 -11.27
CA THR A 268 -3.18 -5.85 -10.31
C THR A 268 -1.83 -5.69 -11.00
N VAL A 269 -0.92 -4.89 -10.45
CA VAL A 269 0.49 -4.87 -10.88
C VAL A 269 1.41 -5.69 -9.96
N ASN A 270 0.84 -6.46 -9.02
CA ASN A 270 1.60 -7.41 -8.23
C ASN A 270 1.95 -8.68 -9.06
N HIS A 271 3.06 -8.62 -9.78
CA HIS A 271 3.51 -9.72 -10.64
C HIS A 271 3.78 -11.03 -9.89
N ARG A 272 4.23 -10.96 -8.62
CA ARG A 272 4.47 -12.16 -7.79
C ARG A 272 3.17 -12.90 -7.49
N LEU A 273 2.12 -12.16 -7.11
CA LEU A 273 0.78 -12.72 -6.89
C LEU A 273 0.21 -13.29 -8.19
N ILE A 274 0.33 -12.57 -9.31
CA ILE A 274 -0.12 -13.03 -10.64
C ILE A 274 0.55 -14.35 -11.00
N GLN A 275 1.87 -14.44 -10.85
CA GLN A 275 2.62 -15.64 -11.18
C GLN A 275 2.20 -16.80 -10.27
N GLY A 276 2.24 -16.62 -8.95
CA GLY A 276 1.90 -17.69 -8.00
C GLY A 276 0.46 -18.19 -8.17
N PHE A 277 -0.51 -17.29 -8.41
CA PHE A 277 -1.88 -17.68 -8.73
C PHE A 277 -1.96 -18.50 -10.02
N ASN A 278 -1.37 -18.01 -11.12
CA ASN A 278 -1.49 -18.69 -12.40
C ASN A 278 -0.79 -20.06 -12.41
N GLU A 279 0.32 -20.21 -11.70
CA GLU A 279 1.05 -21.47 -11.59
C GLU A 279 0.38 -22.47 -10.62
N GLN A 280 -0.31 -21.98 -9.57
CA GLN A 280 -0.88 -22.81 -8.50
C GLN A 280 -2.41 -22.80 -8.48
N LYS A 281 -3.07 -22.36 -9.56
CA LYS A 281 -4.53 -22.22 -9.62
C LYS A 281 -5.27 -23.52 -9.27
N GLU A 282 -4.86 -24.65 -9.85
CA GLU A 282 -5.46 -25.95 -9.56
C GLU A 282 -5.26 -26.38 -8.10
N ALA A 283 -4.10 -26.05 -7.52
CA ALA A 283 -3.83 -26.36 -6.11
C ALA A 283 -4.74 -25.53 -5.19
N LEU A 284 -4.97 -24.26 -5.54
CA LEU A 284 -5.91 -23.39 -4.83
C LEU A 284 -7.35 -23.89 -4.95
N GLU A 285 -7.79 -24.31 -6.15
CA GLU A 285 -9.12 -24.92 -6.37
C GLU A 285 -9.32 -26.14 -5.47
N ARG A 286 -8.34 -27.06 -5.42
CA ARG A 286 -8.39 -28.24 -4.54
C ARG A 286 -8.44 -27.85 -3.07
N TYR A 287 -7.64 -26.89 -2.65
CA TYR A 287 -7.57 -26.42 -1.27
C TYR A 287 -8.90 -25.79 -0.80
N LEU A 288 -9.54 -25.01 -1.67
CA LEU A 288 -10.82 -24.37 -1.40
C LEU A 288 -12.04 -25.27 -1.69
N HIS A 289 -11.82 -26.54 -2.06
CA HIS A 289 -12.86 -27.48 -2.45
C HIS A 289 -13.77 -26.97 -3.59
N LEU A 290 -13.19 -26.25 -4.55
CA LEU A 290 -13.89 -25.72 -5.71
C LEU A 290 -13.75 -26.68 -6.90
N THR A 291 -14.85 -26.92 -7.63
CA THR A 291 -14.83 -27.73 -8.86
C THR A 291 -14.07 -27.03 -9.99
N ALA A 292 -14.22 -25.72 -10.08
CA ALA A 292 -13.50 -24.86 -11.02
C ALA A 292 -13.55 -23.41 -10.51
N LEU A 293 -12.49 -22.64 -10.76
CA LEU A 293 -12.42 -21.22 -10.46
C LEU A 293 -12.32 -20.42 -11.77
N ASP A 294 -13.35 -19.65 -12.12
CA ASP A 294 -13.37 -18.85 -13.35
C ASP A 294 -12.56 -17.54 -13.27
N LEU A 295 -11.98 -17.24 -12.10
CA LEU A 295 -11.18 -16.05 -11.90
C LEU A 295 -9.90 -16.08 -12.75
N LYS A 296 -9.63 -14.95 -13.40
CA LYS A 296 -8.37 -14.65 -14.08
C LYS A 296 -7.68 -13.49 -13.37
N LEU A 297 -6.45 -13.74 -12.92
CA LEU A 297 -5.56 -12.73 -12.32
C LEU A 297 -4.50 -12.29 -13.33
N MET A 298 -4.44 -11.00 -13.62
CA MET A 298 -3.59 -10.46 -14.70
C MET A 298 -3.17 -9.00 -14.49
N THR A 299 -2.21 -8.55 -15.30
CA THR A 299 -1.82 -7.13 -15.33
C THR A 299 -2.81 -6.29 -16.14
N PRO A 300 -2.83 -4.96 -15.96
CA PRO A 300 -3.63 -4.05 -16.80
C PRO A 300 -3.39 -4.27 -18.29
N LYS A 301 -2.12 -4.37 -18.73
CA LYS A 301 -1.77 -4.60 -20.14
C LYS A 301 -2.42 -5.84 -20.71
N ARG A 302 -2.35 -6.95 -19.96
CA ARG A 302 -2.90 -8.23 -20.40
C ARG A 302 -4.43 -8.17 -20.46
N PHE A 303 -5.07 -7.53 -19.48
CA PHE A 303 -6.52 -7.36 -19.48
C PHE A 303 -7.00 -6.57 -20.71
N VAL A 304 -6.42 -5.40 -20.96
CA VAL A 304 -6.76 -4.56 -22.11
C VAL A 304 -6.56 -5.34 -23.40
N THR A 305 -5.41 -5.98 -23.59
CA THR A 305 -5.07 -6.71 -24.84
C THR A 305 -6.02 -7.87 -25.12
N GLU A 306 -6.38 -8.65 -24.10
CA GLU A 306 -7.17 -9.88 -24.27
C GLU A 306 -8.68 -9.65 -24.24
N ASN A 307 -9.15 -8.60 -23.53
CA ASN A 307 -10.57 -8.45 -23.19
C ASN A 307 -11.18 -7.15 -23.71
N LEU A 308 -10.37 -6.11 -23.96
CA LEU A 308 -10.83 -4.85 -24.52
C LEU A 308 -10.41 -4.78 -26.00
N LYS A 309 -11.38 -4.59 -26.90
CA LYS A 309 -11.11 -4.54 -28.35
C LYS A 309 -10.36 -3.27 -28.81
N SER A 310 -9.92 -2.44 -27.87
CA SER A 310 -9.19 -1.19 -28.07
C SER A 310 -7.70 -1.44 -27.83
N GLY A 311 -6.94 -1.77 -28.88
CA GLY A 311 -5.50 -1.97 -28.71
C GLY A 311 -4.70 -2.47 -29.91
N GLN A 312 -5.29 -2.67 -31.09
CA GLN A 312 -4.46 -2.70 -32.31
C GLN A 312 -4.12 -1.25 -32.65
N ARG A 313 -2.89 -0.83 -32.34
CA ARG A 313 -2.32 0.43 -32.85
C ARG A 313 -2.46 0.43 -34.38
N ALA A 314 -2.99 1.51 -34.93
CA ALA A 314 -2.67 1.95 -36.28
C ALA A 314 -1.26 2.55 -36.29
#